data_AF-A0A922WXR7-F1
#
_entry.id   AF-A0A922WXR7-F1
#
_cell.length_a   1.000
_cell.length_b   1.000
_cell.length_c   1.000
_cell.angle_alpha   90.00
_cell.angle_beta   90.00
_cell.angle_gamma   90.00
#
_symmetry.space_group_name_H-M   'P 1'
#
loop_
_entity.id
_entity.type
_entity.pdbx_description
1 polymer ?
#
loop_
_entity_poly.entity_id
_entity_poly.type
_entity_poly.pdbx_seq_one_letter_code
_entity_poly.pdbx_strand_id
1 'polypeptide(L)'
;MRAILALLAPLALTGCGLSPLYSGGSNAAVAQGLGAVDVPAIQGRGGWLVKNALEARLGAAGTATPAYRLDVRLDDSLESLGVLNDDTISRERRILRARYQLIDLAT
;
A
#
# COMPACT_ATOMS: atom_id res chain seq x y z
N MET A 1 -46.13 -26.34 2.50
CA MET A 1 -44.82 -26.60 1.86
C MET A 1 -44.29 -25.41 1.06
N ARG A 2 -45.09 -24.75 0.20
CA ARG A 2 -44.63 -23.60 -0.62
C ARG A 2 -44.16 -22.37 0.17
N ALA A 3 -44.83 -22.06 1.29
CA ALA A 3 -44.45 -20.92 2.14
C ALA A 3 -43.11 -21.12 2.88
N ILE A 4 -42.73 -22.38 3.16
CA ILE A 4 -41.47 -22.71 3.84
C ILE A 4 -40.27 -22.44 2.92
N LEU A 5 -40.40 -22.77 1.62
CA LEU A 5 -39.36 -22.46 0.62
C LEU A 5 -39.16 -20.94 0.44
N ALA A 6 -40.22 -20.14 0.52
CA ALA A 6 -40.13 -18.69 0.40
C ALA A 6 -39.40 -18.05 1.61
N LEU A 7 -39.52 -18.65 2.80
CA LEU A 7 -38.88 -18.15 4.02
C LEU A 7 -37.38 -18.53 4.12
N LEU A 8 -36.95 -19.62 3.47
CA LEU A 8 -35.54 -20.04 3.44
C LEU A 8 -34.70 -19.34 2.36
N ALA A 9 -35.32 -18.76 1.33
CA ALA A 9 -34.62 -18.05 0.26
C ALA A 9 -33.66 -16.93 0.74
N PRO A 10 -34.02 -16.05 1.71
CA PRO A 10 -33.11 -14.98 2.15
C PRO A 10 -31.87 -15.48 2.92
N LEU A 11 -31.89 -16.67 3.52
CA LEU A 11 -30.71 -17.24 4.19
C LEU A 11 -29.63 -17.70 3.21
N ALA A 12 -29.99 -17.97 1.95
CA ALA A 12 -29.02 -18.26 0.90
C ALA A 12 -28.26 -17.01 0.42
N LEU A 13 -28.76 -15.79 0.69
CA LEU A 13 -28.11 -14.53 0.30
C LEU A 13 -27.02 -14.06 1.28
N THR A 14 -26.97 -14.55 2.52
CA THR A 14 -25.92 -14.18 3.50
C THR A 14 -24.62 -14.99 3.33
N GLY A 15 -24.58 -15.92 2.36
CA GLY A 15 -23.49 -16.89 2.18
C GLY A 15 -22.17 -16.34 1.62
N CYS A 16 -22.10 -15.06 1.20
CA CYS A 16 -20.84 -14.52 0.69
C CYS A 16 -19.77 -14.38 1.78
N GLY A 17 -20.16 -14.21 3.06
CA GLY A 17 -19.23 -14.16 4.20
C GLY A 17 -18.15 -13.05 4.15
N LEU A 18 -18.21 -12.18 3.14
CA LEU A 18 -17.24 -11.11 2.91
C LEU A 18 -17.43 -10.02 3.97
N SER A 19 -16.43 -9.88 4.84
CA SER A 19 -16.32 -8.76 5.78
C SER A 19 -15.26 -7.78 5.27
N PRO A 20 -15.50 -6.47 5.31
CA PRO A 20 -14.49 -5.50 4.87
C PRO A 20 -13.27 -5.58 5.80
N LEU A 21 -12.08 -5.83 5.24
CA LEU A 21 -10.83 -5.99 6.02
C LEU A 21 -10.52 -4.78 6.92
N TYR A 22 -10.97 -3.58 6.52
CA TYR A 22 -10.72 -2.32 7.21
C TYR A 22 -11.96 -1.75 7.93
N SER A 23 -13.01 -2.55 8.14
CA SER A 23 -14.28 -2.08 8.75
C SER A 23 -14.15 -1.66 10.22
N GLY A 24 -13.12 -2.13 10.93
CA GLY A 24 -12.92 -1.84 12.35
C GLY A 24 -12.32 -0.45 12.65
N GLY A 25 -12.12 0.39 11.63
CA GLY A 25 -11.55 1.73 11.80
C GLY A 25 -10.16 1.71 12.44
N SER A 26 -9.82 2.76 13.18
CA SER A 26 -8.50 2.90 13.83
C SER A 26 -8.23 1.90 14.97
N ASN A 27 -9.27 1.26 15.50
CA ASN A 27 -9.13 0.26 16.57
C ASN A 27 -8.94 -1.17 16.05
N ALA A 28 -9.01 -1.38 14.72
CA ALA A 28 -8.72 -2.68 14.13
C ALA A 28 -7.24 -3.02 14.31
N ALA A 29 -6.93 -4.29 14.62
CA ALA A 29 -5.55 -4.76 14.78
C ALA A 29 -4.67 -4.45 13.55
N VAL A 30 -5.23 -4.56 12.34
CA VAL A 30 -4.53 -4.20 11.09
C VAL A 30 -4.22 -2.71 11.05
N ALA A 31 -5.16 -1.87 11.46
CA ALA A 31 -4.98 -0.43 11.47
C ALA A 31 -3.87 -0.03 12.47
N GLN A 32 -3.90 -0.58 13.67
CA GLN A 32 -2.86 -0.35 14.68
C GLN A 32 -1.49 -0.83 14.22
N GLY A 33 -1.42 -2.00 13.57
CA GLY A 33 -0.18 -2.54 13.01
C GLY A 33 0.42 -1.65 11.92
N LEU A 34 -0.41 -1.15 10.99
CA LEU A 34 0.04 -0.25 9.91
C LEU A 34 0.46 1.12 10.45
N GLY A 35 -0.29 1.67 11.42
CA GLY A 35 0.03 2.95 12.06
C GLY A 35 1.29 2.91 12.95
N ALA A 36 1.78 1.72 13.28
CA ALA A 36 3.01 1.51 14.05
C ALA A 36 4.26 1.34 13.16
N VAL A 37 4.14 1.53 11.84
CA VAL A 37 5.27 1.48 10.89
C VAL A 37 5.79 2.90 10.66
N ASP A 38 7.03 3.15 11.06
CA ASP A 38 7.76 4.36 10.72
C ASP A 38 8.49 4.22 9.37
N VAL A 39 8.49 5.28 8.58
CA VAL A 39 9.13 5.33 7.26
C VAL A 39 10.21 6.43 7.27
N PRO A 40 11.50 6.05 7.37
CA PRO A 40 12.58 7.02 7.38
C PRO A 40 12.72 7.74 6.03
N ALA A 41 13.55 8.78 6.01
CA ALA A 41 13.83 9.53 4.79
C ALA A 41 14.46 8.64 3.70
N ILE A 42 13.80 8.56 2.55
CA ILE A 42 14.33 7.89 1.35
C ILE A 42 15.00 8.96 0.48
N GLN A 43 16.22 8.67 0.02
CA GLN A 43 17.05 9.64 -0.69
C GLN A 43 16.45 10.11 -2.04
N GLY A 44 16.70 11.37 -2.37
CA GLY A 44 16.31 12.00 -3.63
C GLY A 44 14.82 12.36 -3.74
N ARG A 45 14.45 13.06 -4.83
CA ARG A 45 13.06 13.52 -5.08
C ARG A 45 12.07 12.35 -5.17
N GLY A 46 12.43 11.29 -5.88
CA GLY A 46 11.62 10.07 -5.97
C GLY A 46 11.42 9.42 -4.61
N GLY A 47 12.49 9.37 -3.80
CA GLY A 47 12.43 8.87 -2.42
C GLY A 47 11.47 9.68 -1.55
N TRP A 48 11.54 11.01 -1.61
CA TRP A 48 10.61 11.87 -0.89
C TRP A 48 9.14 11.61 -1.32
N LEU A 49 8.87 11.50 -2.62
CA LEU A 49 7.52 11.20 -3.12
C LEU A 49 7.00 9.84 -2.62
N VAL A 50 7.85 8.80 -2.68
CA VAL A 50 7.50 7.46 -2.19
C VAL A 50 7.26 7.47 -0.69
N LYS A 51 8.11 8.16 0.08
CA LYS A 51 7.93 8.31 1.53
C LYS A 51 6.55 8.89 1.86
N ASN A 52 6.21 10.04 1.28
CA ASN A 52 4.92 10.68 1.54
C ASN A 52 3.73 9.78 1.14
N ALA A 53 3.84 9.06 0.02
CA ALA A 53 2.82 8.12 -0.40
C ALA A 53 2.68 6.92 0.56
N LEU A 54 3.79 6.44 1.12
CA LEU A 54 3.77 5.39 2.15
C LEU A 54 3.15 5.92 3.45
N GLU A 55 3.58 7.07 3.94
CA GLU A 55 3.03 7.71 5.14
C GLU A 55 1.52 7.96 5.00
N ALA A 56 1.06 8.45 3.84
CA ALA A 56 -0.37 8.67 3.59
C ALA A 56 -1.17 7.35 3.61
N ARG A 57 -0.60 6.25 3.10
CA ARG A 57 -1.28 4.94 3.06
C ARG A 57 -1.27 4.22 4.40
N LEU A 58 -0.14 4.25 5.11
CA LEU A 58 0.04 3.58 6.39
C LEU A 58 -0.62 4.37 7.53
N GLY A 59 -0.51 5.70 7.49
CA GLY A 59 -1.13 6.61 8.47
C GLY A 59 -2.64 6.78 8.33
N ALA A 60 -3.24 6.34 7.21
CA ALA A 60 -4.71 6.33 7.06
C ALA A 60 -5.42 5.49 8.13
N ALA A 61 -4.69 4.56 8.75
CA ALA A 61 -5.15 3.71 9.83
C ALA A 61 -5.14 4.40 11.22
N GLY A 62 -4.55 5.58 11.34
CA GLY A 62 -4.31 6.28 12.61
C GLY A 62 -2.83 6.31 13.00
N THR A 63 -2.50 7.09 14.03
CA THR A 63 -1.15 7.19 14.58
C THR A 63 -0.99 6.23 15.76
N ALA A 64 0.03 5.38 15.71
CA ALA A 64 0.45 4.54 16.83
C ALA A 64 1.93 4.77 17.15
N THR A 65 2.36 4.32 18.31
CA THR A 65 3.79 4.33 18.65
C THR A 65 4.54 3.43 17.66
N PRO A 66 5.63 3.89 17.03
CA PRO A 66 6.40 3.08 16.11
C PRO A 66 6.92 1.80 16.76
N ALA A 67 6.53 0.65 16.21
CA ALA A 67 7.05 -0.67 16.58
C ALA A 67 7.94 -1.25 15.47
N TYR A 68 7.74 -0.79 14.23
CA TYR A 68 8.50 -1.24 13.07
C TYR A 68 9.08 -0.05 12.32
N ARG A 69 10.21 -0.28 11.64
CA ARG A 69 10.79 0.64 10.67
C ARG A 69 10.83 0.01 9.29
N LEU A 70 10.28 0.69 8.30
CA LEU A 70 10.29 0.26 6.90
C LEU A 70 11.44 0.94 6.15
N ASP A 71 12.59 0.25 6.07
CA ASP A 71 13.75 0.74 5.33
C ASP A 71 13.55 0.49 3.83
N VAL A 72 13.52 1.54 3.03
CA VAL A 72 13.32 1.47 1.57
C VAL A 72 14.53 2.05 0.83
N ARG A 73 15.03 1.30 -0.15
CA ARG A 73 16.04 1.77 -1.12
C ARG A 73 15.40 1.81 -2.49
N LEU A 74 15.29 3.02 -3.04
CA LEU A 74 14.68 3.28 -4.33
C LEU A 74 15.78 3.52 -5.38
N ASP A 75 15.79 2.69 -6.42
CA ASP A 75 16.56 2.96 -7.63
C ASP A 75 15.65 3.61 -8.67
N ASP A 76 16.22 4.56 -9.41
CA ASP A 76 15.58 5.22 -10.53
C ASP A 76 16.48 5.06 -11.76
N SER A 77 15.91 4.54 -12.84
CA SER A 77 16.61 4.33 -14.10
C SER A 77 15.77 4.88 -15.24
N LEU A 78 16.46 5.40 -16.24
CA LEU A 78 15.83 6.07 -17.36
C LEU A 78 16.38 5.47 -18.65
N GLU A 79 15.47 5.05 -19.51
CA GLU A 79 15.78 4.45 -20.80
C GLU A 79 15.18 5.29 -21.92
N SER A 80 16.03 5.72 -22.85
CA SER A 80 15.60 6.43 -24.05
C SER A 80 15.06 5.41 -25.06
N LEU A 81 13.77 5.54 -25.41
CA LEU A 81 13.09 4.58 -26.29
C LEU A 81 12.78 5.15 -27.68
N GLY A 82 12.65 6.47 -27.81
CA GLY A 82 12.42 7.14 -29.08
C GLY A 82 13.55 8.11 -29.37
N VAL A 83 14.45 7.77 -30.29
CA VAL A 83 15.54 8.63 -30.76
C VAL A 83 15.24 9.03 -32.20
N LEU A 84 15.19 10.32 -32.48
CA LEU A 84 14.96 10.86 -33.82
C LEU A 84 16.27 10.89 -34.64
N ASN A 85 16.17 11.19 -35.93
CA ASN A 85 17.33 11.26 -36.83
C ASN A 85 18.31 12.39 -36.50
N ASP A 86 17.89 13.35 -35.67
CA ASP A 86 18.70 14.46 -35.14
C ASP A 86 19.21 14.18 -33.72
N ASP A 87 19.18 12.92 -33.27
CA ASP A 87 19.50 12.45 -31.93
C ASP A 87 18.61 13.00 -30.80
N THR A 88 17.50 13.68 -31.13
CA THR A 88 16.54 14.15 -30.13
C THR A 88 15.78 12.96 -29.52
N ILE A 89 15.78 12.87 -28.18
CA ILE A 89 14.98 11.88 -27.46
C ILE A 89 13.52 12.37 -27.38
N SER A 90 12.60 11.68 -28.05
CA SER A 90 11.15 11.98 -28.04
C SER A 90 10.36 11.18 -27.00
N ARG A 91 10.92 10.07 -26.50
CA ARG A 91 10.26 9.22 -25.51
C ARG A 91 11.27 8.55 -24.59
N GLU A 92 10.99 8.66 -23.30
CA GLU A 92 11.74 8.01 -22.23
C GLU A 92 10.83 7.07 -21.44
N ARG A 93 11.40 5.96 -20.97
CA ARG A 93 10.81 5.09 -19.97
C ARG A 93 11.59 5.26 -18.68
N ARG A 94 10.91 5.73 -17.64
CA ARG A 94 11.45 5.75 -16.27
C ARG A 94 11.02 4.49 -15.54
N ILE A 95 11.98 3.75 -14.98
CA ILE A 95 11.75 2.53 -14.21
C ILE A 95 12.22 2.77 -12.78
N LEU A 96 11.28 2.66 -11.85
CA LEU A 96 11.53 2.75 -10.40
C LEU A 96 11.56 1.35 -9.81
N ARG A 97 12.59 1.03 -9.03
CA ARG A 97 12.71 -0.24 -8.31
C ARG A 97 12.91 0.03 -6.82
N ALA A 98 11.96 -0.42 -6.00
CA ALA A 98 12.06 -0.33 -4.55
C ALA A 98 12.48 -1.70 -3.97
N ARG A 99 13.59 -1.73 -3.24
CA ARG A 99 13.93 -2.83 -2.31
C ARG A 99 13.58 -2.35 -0.91
N TYR A 100 12.98 -3.21 -0.11
CA TYR A 100 12.52 -2.81 1.22
C TYR A 100 12.73 -3.92 2.24
N GLN A 101 12.86 -3.51 3.50
CA GLN A 101 12.91 -4.37 4.66
C GLN A 101 12.05 -3.78 5.78
N LEU A 102 11.27 -4.61 6.44
CA LEU A 102 10.59 -4.25 7.67
C LEU A 102 11.43 -4.74 8.84
N ILE A 103 11.81 -3.82 9.72
CA ILE A 103 12.65 -4.07 10.89
C ILE A 103 11.80 -3.90 12.13
N ASP A 104 11.81 -4.89 13.01
CA ASP A 104 11.23 -4.78 14.36
C ASP A 104 12.16 -3.94 15.24
N LEU A 105 11.62 -2.92 15.91
CA LEU A 105 12.39 -2.01 16.77
C LEU A 105 12.61 -2.57 18.19
N ALA A 106 11.93 -3.65 18.57
CA ALA A 106 12.05 -4.28 19.88
C ALA A 106 13.18 -5.33 19.97
N THR A 107 13.75 -5.74 18.83
CA THR A 107 14.83 -6.74 18.73
C THR A 107 16.15 -6.08 18.34
#